data_AF-A0A7S0MK26-F1
#
_entry.id   AF-A0A7S0MK26-F1
#
_cell.length_a   1.000
_cell.length_b   1.000
_cell.length_c   1.000
_cell.angle_alpha   90.00
_cell.angle_beta   90.00
_cell.angle_gamma   90.00
#
_symmetry.space_group_name_H-M   'P 1'
#
loop_
_entity.id
_entity.type
_entity.pdbx_description
1 polymer ?
#
loop_
_entity_poly.entity_id
_entity_poly.type
_entity_poly.pdbx_seq_one_letter_code
_entity_poly.pdbx_strand_id
1 'polypeptide(L)'
;GKGPLAEIEYWRSRSASLSTIYEQLYLPNMRKIIRVLEAASTRHESEAFREFDGQLKELSKLHVEAKDNVKFLSTLERHFKSISAGTLHEVADTIPPMMNAIRMVWVISRHFNIDDRMVPLMGRIADELAEHVEAELDVRHVLRMEPPEAKKRISSAINVLEKWKDTYLKVRLKIEESQRDQRWEFDKKRLFERTDYIALRCSDIFKVAQVLEDFHNILGPELKAVTGDSQGIDEVLSRVDSLVVPLETVAYGIFDRGFQSSWEAVMLRFNEDVSKIEDVTKAFINESFKKLRSAEGAFDLLQKFKHIKTRDSINKQMMDKFSDILGRYKEELNQVKQLFEENRDNPPTFKNQPPVAGAIAWSRALFYR
;
A
#
# COMPACT_ATOMS: atom_id res chain seq x y z
N GLY A 1 -13.85 21.54 12.30
CA GLY A 1 -13.90 20.09 12.61
C GLY A 1 -12.85 19.36 11.80
N LYS A 2 -12.58 18.10 12.12
CA LYS A 2 -11.69 17.24 11.33
C LYS A 2 -12.43 16.64 10.13
N GLY A 3 -11.70 16.35 9.05
CA GLY A 3 -12.22 15.70 7.86
C GLY A 3 -13.08 16.59 6.94
N PRO A 4 -13.39 16.11 5.72
CA PRO A 4 -14.15 16.86 4.72
C PRO A 4 -15.63 17.00 5.05
N LEU A 5 -16.21 16.07 5.84
CA LEU A 5 -17.59 16.18 6.34
C LEU A 5 -17.80 17.43 7.21
N ALA A 6 -16.77 17.87 7.95
CA ALA A 6 -16.85 19.08 8.75
C ALA A 6 -17.04 20.35 7.89
N GLU A 7 -16.61 20.35 6.62
CA GLU A 7 -16.87 21.48 5.72
C GLU A 7 -18.35 21.54 5.35
N ILE A 8 -18.97 20.39 5.06
CA ILE A 8 -20.41 20.31 4.79
C ILE A 8 -21.21 20.81 6.00
N GLU A 9 -20.85 20.34 7.20
CA GLU A 9 -21.56 20.72 8.42
C GLU A 9 -21.40 22.21 8.75
N TYR A 10 -20.21 22.78 8.52
CA TYR A 10 -19.98 24.21 8.64
C TYR A 10 -20.93 25.01 7.73
N TRP A 11 -21.03 24.65 6.45
CA TRP A 11 -21.94 25.34 5.53
C TRP A 11 -23.41 25.13 5.86
N ARG A 12 -23.80 23.95 6.36
CA ARG A 12 -25.16 23.68 6.85
C ARG A 12 -25.52 24.57 8.04
N SER A 13 -24.67 24.60 9.05
CA SER A 13 -24.87 25.44 10.25
C SER A 13 -24.92 26.93 9.90
N ARG A 14 -24.02 27.39 9.02
CA ARG A 14 -24.01 28.77 8.52
C ARG A 14 -25.27 29.10 7.73
N SER A 15 -25.70 28.21 6.83
CA SER A 15 -26.93 28.38 6.05
C SER A 15 -28.16 28.43 6.96
N ALA A 16 -28.27 27.54 7.95
CA ALA A 16 -29.37 27.54 8.90
C ALA A 16 -29.43 28.85 9.69
N SER A 17 -28.30 29.29 10.26
CA SER A 17 -28.20 30.52 11.03
C SER A 17 -28.58 31.77 10.21
N LEU A 18 -28.03 31.89 8.99
CA LEU A 18 -28.33 33.01 8.10
C LEU A 18 -29.77 32.97 7.58
N SER A 19 -30.32 31.77 7.33
CA SER A 19 -31.72 31.61 6.90
C SER A 19 -32.68 32.08 7.97
N THR A 20 -32.44 31.75 9.24
CA THR A 20 -33.27 32.22 10.35
C THR A 20 -33.32 33.74 10.43
N ILE A 21 -32.18 34.42 10.35
CA ILE A 21 -32.11 35.89 10.41
C ILE A 21 -32.75 36.50 9.16
N TYR A 22 -32.46 35.94 7.97
CA TYR A 22 -33.01 36.41 6.70
C TYR A 22 -34.54 36.31 6.67
N GLU A 23 -35.10 35.18 7.11
CA GLU A 23 -36.56 34.97 7.17
C GLU A 23 -37.24 35.93 8.15
N GLN A 24 -36.65 36.16 9.32
CA GLN A 24 -37.17 37.12 10.30
C GLN A 24 -37.26 38.55 9.74
N LEU A 25 -36.21 39.01 9.04
CA LEU A 25 -36.18 40.34 8.42
C LEU A 25 -37.14 40.47 7.23
N TYR A 26 -37.48 39.34 6.61
CA TYR A 26 -38.37 39.29 5.45
C TYR A 26 -39.85 39.08 5.80
N LEU A 27 -40.19 38.97 7.09
CA LEU A 27 -41.56 38.92 7.58
C LEU A 27 -42.36 40.18 7.15
N PRO A 28 -43.68 40.07 6.89
CA PRO A 28 -44.48 41.18 6.39
C PRO A 28 -44.43 42.43 7.27
N ASN A 29 -44.40 42.26 8.60
CA ASN A 29 -44.33 43.38 9.55
C ASN A 29 -42.96 44.04 9.53
N MET A 30 -41.87 43.27 9.52
CA MET A 30 -40.50 43.79 9.45
C MET A 30 -40.25 44.54 8.15
N ARG A 31 -40.74 44.03 7.01
CA ARG A 31 -40.64 44.75 5.72
C ARG A 31 -41.39 46.08 5.72
N LYS A 32 -42.56 46.16 6.38
CA LYS A 32 -43.28 47.44 6.53
C LYS A 32 -42.46 48.43 7.33
N ILE A 33 -41.86 48.00 8.44
CA ILE A 33 -40.98 48.83 9.28
C ILE A 33 -39.78 49.33 8.47
N ILE A 34 -39.10 48.44 7.73
CA ILE A 34 -37.95 48.79 6.89
C ILE A 34 -38.34 49.84 5.84
N ARG A 35 -39.49 49.70 5.16
CA ARG A 35 -39.99 50.69 4.18
C ARG A 35 -40.27 52.06 4.79
N VAL A 36 -40.85 52.09 6.01
CA VAL A 36 -41.10 53.36 6.71
C VAL A 36 -39.77 54.01 7.10
N LEU A 37 -38.81 53.23 7.58
CA LEU A 37 -37.46 53.71 7.91
C LEU A 37 -36.73 54.23 6.66
N GLU A 38 -36.87 53.57 5.52
CA GLU A 38 -36.31 54.00 4.23
C GLU A 38 -36.87 55.36 3.78
N ALA A 39 -38.20 55.51 3.86
CA ALA A 39 -38.89 56.75 3.50
C ALA A 39 -38.59 57.92 4.45
N ALA A 40 -38.32 57.63 5.73
CA ALA A 40 -37.92 58.63 6.71
C ALA A 40 -36.44 59.03 6.56
N SER A 41 -35.58 58.06 6.25
CA SER A 41 -34.12 58.26 6.13
C SER A 41 -33.73 59.02 4.88
N THR A 42 -34.48 58.88 3.79
CA THR A 42 -34.30 59.67 2.55
C THR A 42 -34.57 61.16 2.74
N ARG A 43 -35.32 61.56 3.78
CA ARG A 43 -35.58 62.98 4.10
C ARG A 43 -34.49 63.63 4.98
N HIS A 44 -33.70 62.83 5.68
CA HIS A 44 -32.74 63.30 6.69
C HIS A 44 -31.31 62.76 6.51
N GLU A 45 -31.02 62.10 5.38
CA GLU A 45 -29.72 61.48 5.06
C GLU A 45 -29.12 60.62 6.19
N SER A 46 -29.96 59.85 6.88
CA SER A 46 -29.52 59.03 8.03
C SER A 46 -28.38 58.07 7.67
N GLU A 47 -27.23 58.24 8.31
CA GLU A 47 -26.06 57.37 8.16
C GLU A 47 -26.33 55.97 8.72
N ALA A 48 -27.02 55.88 9.86
CA ALA A 48 -27.38 54.62 10.50
C ALA A 48 -28.27 53.73 9.63
N PHE A 49 -29.20 54.32 8.85
CA PHE A 49 -30.02 53.53 7.93
C PHE A 49 -29.22 53.05 6.71
N ARG A 50 -28.27 53.85 6.21
CA ARG A 50 -27.36 53.42 5.13
C ARG A 50 -26.50 52.24 5.56
N GLU A 51 -25.98 52.27 6.79
CA GLU A 51 -25.23 51.15 7.36
C GLU A 51 -26.10 49.90 7.49
N PHE A 52 -27.31 50.03 8.04
CA PHE A 52 -28.27 48.93 8.14
C PHE A 52 -28.65 48.33 6.77
N ASP A 53 -28.92 49.16 5.76
CA ASP A 53 -29.22 48.71 4.39
C ASP A 53 -28.02 47.97 3.76
N GLY A 54 -26.80 48.46 4.01
CA GLY A 54 -25.56 47.77 3.64
C GLY A 54 -25.47 46.38 4.27
N GLN A 55 -25.69 46.28 5.59
CA GLN A 55 -25.69 45.01 6.32
C GLN A 55 -26.80 44.07 5.84
N LEU A 56 -27.99 44.57 5.49
CA LEU A 56 -29.09 43.78 4.96
C LEU A 56 -28.77 43.18 3.59
N LYS A 57 -28.15 43.97 2.70
CA LYS A 57 -27.67 43.48 1.40
C LYS A 57 -26.57 42.44 1.55
N GLU A 58 -25.64 42.66 2.47
CA GLU A 58 -24.57 41.71 2.77
C GLU A 58 -25.13 40.41 3.35
N LEU A 59 -26.08 40.48 4.28
CA LEU A 59 -26.79 39.31 4.81
C LEU A 59 -27.49 38.53 3.69
N SER A 60 -28.20 39.22 2.79
CA SER A 60 -28.86 38.57 1.65
C SER A 60 -27.86 37.86 0.74
N LYS A 61 -26.69 38.47 0.47
CA LYS A 61 -25.61 37.87 -0.32
C LYS A 61 -25.07 36.61 0.37
N LEU A 62 -24.73 36.71 1.66
CA LEU A 62 -24.20 35.59 2.45
C LEU A 62 -25.22 34.45 2.58
N HIS A 63 -26.52 34.75 2.69
CA HIS A 63 -27.59 33.76 2.73
C HIS A 63 -27.68 32.97 1.41
N VAL A 64 -27.71 33.65 0.26
CA VAL A 64 -27.75 33.01 -1.05
C VAL A 64 -26.51 32.14 -1.27
N GLU A 65 -25.34 32.67 -0.91
CA GLU A 65 -24.06 31.98 -1.02
C GLU A 65 -24.02 30.71 -0.17
N ALA A 66 -24.41 30.79 1.11
CA ALA A 66 -24.42 29.64 2.00
C ALA A 66 -25.39 28.56 1.53
N LYS A 67 -26.57 28.95 1.02
CA LYS A 67 -27.57 28.02 0.50
C LYS A 67 -27.09 27.29 -0.77
N ASP A 68 -26.45 28.01 -1.68
CA ASP A 68 -25.89 27.43 -2.90
C ASP A 68 -24.72 26.48 -2.59
N ASN A 69 -23.81 26.87 -1.70
CA ASN A 69 -22.71 26.02 -1.26
C ASN A 69 -23.19 24.73 -0.61
N VAL A 70 -24.20 24.77 0.28
CA VAL A 70 -24.79 23.56 0.87
C VAL A 70 -25.34 22.63 -0.20
N LYS A 71 -26.00 23.16 -1.24
CA LYS A 71 -26.53 22.36 -2.34
C LYS A 71 -25.42 21.61 -3.08
N PHE A 72 -24.33 22.30 -3.45
CA PHE A 72 -23.20 21.68 -4.14
C PHE A 72 -22.45 20.70 -3.24
N LEU A 73 -22.10 21.09 -2.02
CA LEU A 73 -21.34 20.24 -1.10
C LEU A 73 -22.12 19.00 -0.66
N SER A 74 -23.45 19.07 -0.56
CA SER A 74 -24.28 17.90 -0.25
C SER A 74 -24.18 16.79 -1.31
N THR A 75 -23.80 17.12 -2.56
CA THR A 75 -23.55 16.11 -3.60
C THR A 75 -22.30 15.26 -3.30
N LEU A 76 -21.39 15.77 -2.47
CA LEU A 76 -20.14 15.11 -2.11
C LEU A 76 -20.26 14.27 -0.82
N GLU A 77 -21.34 14.46 -0.04
CA GLU A 77 -21.47 13.87 1.29
C GLU A 77 -21.34 12.35 1.31
N ARG A 78 -21.96 11.66 0.33
CA ARG A 78 -21.88 10.20 0.22
C ARG A 78 -20.44 9.74 -0.02
N HIS A 79 -19.70 10.45 -0.86
CA HIS A 79 -18.29 10.14 -1.11
C HIS A 79 -17.44 10.35 0.14
N PHE A 80 -17.67 11.44 0.87
CA PHE A 80 -16.94 11.73 2.11
C PHE A 80 -17.23 10.72 3.22
N LYS A 81 -18.46 10.20 3.32
CA LYS A 81 -18.76 9.09 4.24
C LYS A 81 -18.03 7.81 3.83
N SER A 82 -17.97 7.52 2.53
CA SER A 82 -17.30 6.32 2.02
C SER A 82 -15.78 6.34 2.22
N ILE A 83 -15.12 7.49 2.12
CA ILE A 83 -13.66 7.59 2.38
C ILE A 83 -13.32 7.50 3.87
N SER A 84 -14.26 7.88 4.75
CA SER A 84 -14.03 7.89 6.20
C SER A 84 -14.27 6.51 6.82
N ALA A 85 -15.30 5.79 6.36
CA ALA A 85 -15.77 4.54 6.97
C ALA A 85 -15.72 3.31 6.05
N GLY A 86 -15.39 3.46 4.77
CA GLY A 86 -15.29 2.34 3.83
C GLY A 86 -13.99 1.56 3.98
N THR A 87 -13.91 0.38 3.38
CA THR A 87 -12.66 -0.39 3.27
C THR A 87 -11.70 0.25 2.28
N LEU A 88 -10.38 -0.03 2.38
CA LEU A 88 -9.38 0.49 1.42
C LEU A 88 -9.77 0.30 -0.06
N HIS A 89 -10.41 -0.82 -0.39
CA HIS A 89 -10.91 -1.08 -1.74
C HIS A 89 -12.07 -0.13 -2.12
N GLU A 90 -13.07 0.01 -1.26
CA GLU A 90 -14.20 0.92 -1.46
C GLU A 90 -13.76 2.39 -1.54
N VAL A 91 -12.78 2.78 -0.72
CA VAL A 91 -12.15 4.11 -0.78
C VAL A 91 -11.48 4.30 -2.13
N ALA A 92 -10.68 3.34 -2.60
CA ALA A 92 -10.01 3.40 -3.89
C ALA A 92 -11.01 3.52 -5.07
N ASP A 93 -12.16 2.86 -4.99
CA ASP A 93 -13.21 2.96 -6.01
C ASP A 93 -14.03 4.24 -5.93
N THR A 94 -14.10 4.85 -4.75
CA THR A 94 -14.78 6.13 -4.53
C THR A 94 -13.97 7.34 -5.00
N ILE A 95 -12.64 7.25 -5.02
CA ILE A 95 -11.76 8.36 -5.41
C ILE A 95 -12.09 8.93 -6.82
N PRO A 96 -12.18 8.13 -7.90
CA PRO A 96 -12.50 8.65 -9.23
C PRO A 96 -13.86 9.38 -9.34
N PRO A 97 -15.00 8.81 -8.89
CA PRO A 97 -16.27 9.52 -8.93
C PRO A 97 -16.29 10.74 -8.00
N MET A 98 -15.65 10.66 -6.83
CA MET A 98 -15.50 11.80 -5.92
C MET A 98 -14.77 12.96 -6.59
N MET A 99 -13.60 12.72 -7.19
CA MET A 99 -12.81 13.76 -7.87
C MET A 99 -13.60 14.39 -9.03
N ASN A 100 -14.37 13.59 -9.78
CA ASN A 100 -15.25 14.11 -10.81
C ASN A 100 -16.40 14.96 -10.25
N ALA A 101 -16.97 14.59 -9.10
CA ALA A 101 -18.00 15.40 -8.45
C ALA A 101 -17.41 16.74 -7.95
N ILE A 102 -16.22 16.73 -7.36
CA ILE A 102 -15.49 17.95 -6.96
C ILE A 102 -15.21 18.81 -8.20
N ARG A 103 -14.86 18.18 -9.34
CA ARG A 103 -14.72 18.87 -10.64
C ARG A 103 -15.99 19.61 -11.04
N MET A 104 -17.14 18.96 -10.94
CA MET A 104 -18.42 19.59 -11.27
C MET A 104 -18.73 20.76 -10.34
N VAL A 105 -18.39 20.66 -9.05
CA VAL A 105 -18.55 21.77 -8.09
C VAL A 105 -17.69 22.97 -8.50
N TRP A 106 -16.43 22.76 -8.88
CA TRP A 106 -15.57 23.85 -9.36
C TRP A 106 -16.08 24.55 -10.62
N VAL A 107 -16.58 23.78 -11.59
CA VAL A 107 -17.00 24.33 -12.88
C VAL A 107 -18.35 25.04 -12.79
N ILE A 108 -19.27 24.54 -11.95
CA ILE A 108 -20.67 25.00 -11.93
C ILE A 108 -20.95 25.96 -10.78
N SER A 109 -20.30 25.80 -9.63
CA SER A 109 -20.56 26.65 -8.47
C SER A 109 -20.08 28.08 -8.73
N ARG A 110 -20.89 29.06 -8.35
CA ARG A 110 -20.55 30.49 -8.46
C ARG A 110 -19.77 31.03 -7.27
N HIS A 111 -19.80 30.28 -6.17
CA HIS A 111 -19.32 30.74 -4.87
C HIS A 111 -18.28 29.80 -4.27
N PHE A 112 -18.20 28.56 -4.74
CA PHE A 112 -17.23 27.57 -4.26
C PHE A 112 -16.07 27.34 -5.23
N ASN A 113 -16.06 27.98 -6.40
CA ASN A 113 -15.03 27.88 -7.43
C ASN A 113 -13.79 28.76 -7.16
N ILE A 114 -13.41 28.93 -5.90
CA ILE A 114 -12.24 29.73 -5.50
C ILE A 114 -11.25 28.90 -4.69
N ASP A 115 -9.96 29.20 -4.85
CA ASP A 115 -8.86 28.47 -4.20
C ASP A 115 -9.00 28.48 -2.68
N ASP A 116 -9.43 29.60 -2.10
CA ASP A 116 -9.64 29.77 -0.65
C ASP A 116 -10.60 28.75 -0.03
N ARG A 117 -11.46 28.11 -0.83
CA ARG A 117 -12.42 27.09 -0.38
C ARG A 117 -12.02 25.70 -0.81
N MET A 118 -11.57 25.57 -2.05
CA MET A 118 -11.26 24.29 -2.64
C MET A 118 -9.94 23.71 -2.14
N VAL A 119 -8.92 24.54 -1.93
CA VAL A 119 -7.63 24.09 -1.41
C VAL A 119 -7.79 23.52 0.01
N PRO A 120 -8.47 24.19 0.97
CA PRO A 120 -8.73 23.59 2.28
C PRO A 120 -9.57 22.31 2.21
N LEU A 121 -10.59 22.24 1.35
CA LEU A 121 -11.40 21.02 1.19
C LEU A 121 -10.55 19.85 0.69
N MET A 122 -9.76 20.05 -0.36
CA MET A 122 -8.85 19.04 -0.92
C MET A 122 -7.79 18.61 0.10
N GLY A 123 -7.25 19.55 0.88
CA GLY A 123 -6.35 19.24 1.99
C GLY A 123 -7.01 18.34 3.04
N ARG A 124 -8.25 18.65 3.45
CA ARG A 124 -9.00 17.81 4.40
C ARG A 124 -9.29 16.41 3.84
N ILE A 125 -9.53 16.27 2.55
CA ILE A 125 -9.70 14.96 1.90
C ILE A 125 -8.39 14.18 1.93
N ALA A 126 -7.27 14.82 1.57
CA ALA A 126 -5.96 14.20 1.63
C ALA A 126 -5.60 13.76 3.06
N ASP A 127 -5.92 14.59 4.05
CA ASP A 127 -5.72 14.27 5.47
C ASP A 127 -6.57 13.10 5.95
N GLU A 128 -7.85 13.05 5.54
CA GLU A 128 -8.75 11.93 5.86
C GLU A 128 -8.24 10.62 5.24
N LEU A 129 -7.80 10.65 3.98
CA LEU A 129 -7.23 9.47 3.31
C LEU A 129 -5.96 8.98 4.01
N ALA A 130 -5.11 9.91 4.43
CA ALA A 130 -3.90 9.61 5.18
C ALA A 130 -4.22 9.01 6.56
N GLU A 131 -5.11 9.63 7.34
CA GLU A 131 -5.55 9.11 8.64
C GLU A 131 -6.20 7.71 8.51
N HIS A 132 -7.02 7.51 7.47
CA HIS A 132 -7.66 6.23 7.21
C HIS A 132 -6.66 5.12 6.88
N VAL A 133 -5.65 5.42 6.03
CA VAL A 133 -4.57 4.47 5.71
C VAL A 133 -3.70 4.17 6.93
N GLU A 134 -3.36 5.18 7.74
CA GLU A 134 -2.59 5.00 8.98
C GLU A 134 -3.34 4.11 9.98
N ALA A 135 -4.66 4.29 10.12
CA ALA A 135 -5.49 3.47 11.01
C ALA A 135 -5.61 2.01 10.52
N GLU A 136 -5.70 1.81 9.20
CA GLU A 136 -5.78 0.47 8.60
C GLU A 136 -4.43 -0.26 8.56
N LEU A 137 -3.30 0.44 8.66
CA LEU A 137 -1.95 -0.13 8.65
C LEU A 137 -1.27 0.01 10.01
N ASP A 138 -1.79 -0.68 11.02
CA ASP A 138 -1.01 -0.92 12.24
C ASP A 138 0.19 -1.83 11.89
N VAL A 139 1.36 -1.22 11.74
CA VAL A 139 2.60 -1.89 11.31
C VAL A 139 2.95 -3.08 12.22
N ARG A 140 2.66 -2.98 13.52
CA ARG A 140 2.91 -4.07 14.47
C ARG A 140 2.02 -5.27 14.20
N HIS A 141 0.78 -5.03 13.81
CA HIS A 141 -0.14 -6.09 13.46
C HIS A 141 0.17 -6.65 12.07
N VAL A 142 0.38 -5.77 11.08
CA VAL A 142 0.62 -6.14 9.68
C VAL A 142 1.87 -7.01 9.53
N LEU A 143 2.95 -6.73 10.26
CA LEU A 143 4.18 -7.52 10.17
C LEU A 143 4.09 -8.90 10.88
N ARG A 144 3.06 -9.13 11.69
CA ARG A 144 2.79 -10.44 12.33
C ARG A 144 1.79 -11.31 11.56
N MET A 145 1.12 -10.73 10.57
CA MET A 145 0.23 -11.46 9.69
C MET A 145 1.03 -12.34 8.72
N GLU A 146 0.36 -13.30 8.09
CA GLU A 146 0.96 -14.07 7.01
C GLU A 146 1.45 -13.13 5.88
N PRO A 147 2.68 -13.33 5.35
CA PRO A 147 3.27 -12.41 4.37
C PRO A 147 2.37 -12.08 3.16
N PRO A 148 1.62 -13.02 2.56
CA PRO A 148 0.72 -12.73 1.44
C PRO A 148 -0.41 -11.77 1.82
N GLU A 149 -0.96 -11.92 3.02
CA GLU A 149 -2.06 -11.09 3.51
C GLU A 149 -1.57 -9.68 3.87
N ALA A 150 -0.43 -9.60 4.58
CA ALA A 150 0.24 -8.35 4.89
C ALA A 150 0.53 -7.54 3.62
N LYS A 151 1.13 -8.17 2.61
CA LYS A 151 1.42 -7.55 1.32
C LYS A 151 0.16 -7.05 0.62
N LYS A 152 -0.92 -7.84 0.58
CA LYS A 152 -2.19 -7.44 -0.02
C LYS A 152 -2.79 -6.20 0.66
N ARG A 153 -2.74 -6.15 1.99
CA ARG A 153 -3.24 -5.01 2.76
C ARG A 153 -2.40 -3.75 2.50
N ILE A 154 -1.07 -3.86 2.56
CA ILE A 154 -0.15 -2.75 2.29
C ILE A 154 -0.29 -2.24 0.85
N SER A 155 -0.36 -3.15 -0.14
CA SER A 155 -0.58 -2.75 -1.55
C SER A 155 -1.91 -2.04 -1.75
N SER A 156 -2.96 -2.45 -1.04
CA SER A 156 -4.27 -1.79 -1.14
C SER A 156 -4.21 -0.36 -0.60
N ALA A 157 -3.49 -0.13 0.50
CA ALA A 157 -3.25 1.18 1.07
C ALA A 157 -2.41 2.10 0.16
N ILE A 158 -1.31 1.57 -0.41
CA ILE A 158 -0.50 2.30 -1.40
C ILE A 158 -1.37 2.71 -2.59
N ASN A 159 -2.18 1.79 -3.12
CA ASN A 159 -3.07 2.04 -4.24
C ASN A 159 -4.09 3.16 -3.95
N VAL A 160 -4.63 3.26 -2.72
CA VAL A 160 -5.51 4.38 -2.35
C VAL A 160 -4.81 5.73 -2.51
N LEU A 161 -3.58 5.87 -1.98
CA LEU A 161 -2.82 7.12 -1.99
C LEU A 161 -2.30 7.48 -3.39
N GLU A 162 -1.84 6.50 -4.15
CA GLU A 162 -1.43 6.70 -5.55
C GLU A 162 -2.63 7.06 -6.43
N LYS A 163 -3.76 6.36 -6.27
CA LYS A 163 -4.98 6.62 -7.05
C LYS A 163 -5.55 8.01 -6.76
N TRP A 164 -5.43 8.51 -5.53
CA TRP A 164 -5.77 9.91 -5.18
C TRP A 164 -4.99 10.90 -6.05
N LYS A 165 -3.66 10.78 -6.06
CA LYS A 165 -2.76 11.65 -6.81
C LYS A 165 -2.96 11.54 -8.32
N ASP A 166 -3.02 10.32 -8.83
CA ASP A 166 -3.21 10.05 -10.26
C ASP A 166 -4.54 10.58 -10.77
N THR A 167 -5.62 10.38 -10.01
CA THR A 167 -6.94 10.87 -10.38
C THR A 167 -6.99 12.39 -10.40
N TYR A 168 -6.36 13.05 -9.42
CA TYR A 168 -6.22 14.51 -9.42
C TYR A 168 -5.49 15.00 -10.66
N LEU A 169 -4.33 14.43 -10.98
CA LEU A 169 -3.53 14.85 -12.14
C LEU A 169 -4.29 14.65 -13.46
N LYS A 170 -5.00 13.53 -13.59
CA LYS A 170 -5.87 13.26 -14.76
C LYS A 170 -7.01 14.26 -14.87
N VAL A 171 -7.67 14.59 -13.77
CA VAL A 171 -8.77 15.57 -13.77
C VAL A 171 -8.27 16.98 -14.07
N ARG A 172 -7.13 17.37 -13.49
CA ARG A 172 -6.47 18.64 -13.79
C ARG A 172 -6.18 18.76 -15.29
N LEU A 173 -5.55 17.74 -15.88
CA LEU A 173 -5.21 17.76 -17.30
C LEU A 173 -6.44 17.93 -18.19
N LYS A 174 -7.57 17.28 -17.86
CA LYS A 174 -8.84 17.47 -18.56
C LYS A 174 -9.39 18.90 -18.50
N ILE A 175 -9.16 19.62 -17.39
CA ILE A 175 -9.60 21.02 -17.22
C ILE A 175 -8.67 21.95 -18.02
N GLU A 176 -7.37 21.67 -18.05
CA GLU A 176 -6.41 22.42 -18.86
C GLU A 176 -6.69 22.26 -20.37
N GLU A 177 -7.06 21.05 -20.80
CA GLU A 177 -7.45 20.75 -22.19
C GLU A 177 -8.79 21.40 -22.59
N SER A 178 -9.72 21.62 -21.65
CA SER A 178 -11.03 22.20 -21.97
C SER A 178 -10.92 23.69 -22.35
N GLN A 179 -9.86 24.39 -21.93
CA GLN A 179 -9.55 25.83 -22.14
C GLN A 179 -10.67 26.83 -21.83
N ARG A 180 -11.83 26.37 -21.36
CA ARG A 180 -13.04 27.16 -21.09
C ARG A 180 -13.25 27.41 -19.59
N ASP A 181 -12.68 26.55 -18.76
CA ASP A 181 -12.89 26.53 -17.33
C ASP A 181 -11.75 27.25 -16.58
N GLN A 182 -12.03 27.73 -15.38
CA GLN A 182 -11.02 28.34 -14.52
C GLN A 182 -9.91 27.32 -14.18
N ARG A 183 -8.65 27.76 -14.24
CA ARG A 183 -7.48 26.90 -14.04
C ARG A 183 -7.52 26.23 -12.67
N TRP A 184 -7.41 24.91 -12.67
CA TRP A 184 -7.33 24.09 -11.47
C TRP A 184 -5.88 23.84 -11.09
N GLU A 185 -5.28 24.76 -10.32
CA GLU A 185 -3.91 24.63 -9.89
C GLU A 185 -3.76 24.95 -8.40
N PHE A 186 -3.54 23.90 -7.61
CA PHE A 186 -3.36 24.00 -6.17
C PHE A 186 -1.93 23.66 -5.77
N ASP A 187 -1.53 24.13 -4.58
CA ASP A 187 -0.23 23.81 -4.01
C ASP A 187 -0.09 22.29 -3.81
N LYS A 188 0.76 21.68 -4.63
CA LYS A 188 1.03 20.25 -4.63
C LYS A 188 1.58 19.77 -3.28
N LYS A 189 2.35 20.60 -2.58
CA LYS A 189 2.89 20.21 -1.27
C LYS A 189 1.75 20.02 -0.28
N ARG A 190 0.84 20.98 -0.23
CA ARG A 190 -0.33 20.91 0.67
C ARG A 190 -1.24 19.71 0.37
N LEU A 191 -1.36 19.30 -0.89
CA LEU A 191 -2.24 18.20 -1.29
C LEU A 191 -1.60 16.81 -1.19
N PHE A 192 -0.29 16.70 -1.43
CA PHE A 192 0.36 15.40 -1.65
C PHE A 192 1.51 15.09 -0.71
N GLU A 193 2.10 16.07 -0.02
CA GLU A 193 3.32 15.83 0.75
C GLU A 193 3.12 14.76 1.84
N ARG A 194 2.01 14.83 2.59
CA ARG A 194 1.69 13.84 3.62
C ARG A 194 1.33 12.48 3.01
N THR A 195 0.47 12.44 1.99
CA THR A 195 0.05 11.18 1.36
C THR A 195 1.22 10.48 0.65
N ASP A 196 2.10 11.24 0.00
CA ASP A 196 3.32 10.72 -0.65
C ASP A 196 4.30 10.15 0.38
N TYR A 197 4.46 10.83 1.52
CA TYR A 197 5.30 10.34 2.62
C TYR A 197 4.77 9.00 3.18
N ILE A 198 3.46 8.90 3.42
CA ILE A 198 2.85 7.66 3.91
C ILE A 198 2.98 6.55 2.87
N ALA A 199 2.74 6.83 1.59
CA ALA A 199 2.91 5.85 0.51
C ALA A 199 4.35 5.34 0.41
N LEU A 200 5.34 6.22 0.60
CA LEU A 200 6.75 5.84 0.66
C LEU A 200 7.03 4.89 1.84
N ARG A 201 6.52 5.20 3.03
CA ARG A 201 6.68 4.35 4.22
C ARG A 201 5.97 3.00 4.06
N CYS A 202 4.78 3.00 3.49
CA CYS A 202 4.08 1.76 3.14
C CYS A 202 4.91 0.91 2.16
N SER A 203 5.56 1.54 1.18
CA SER A 203 6.44 0.85 0.23
C SER A 203 7.68 0.25 0.92
N ASP A 204 8.25 0.93 1.91
CA ASP A 204 9.36 0.39 2.71
C ASP A 204 8.90 -0.84 3.51
N ILE A 205 7.74 -0.78 4.17
CA ILE A 205 7.16 -1.91 4.91
C ILE A 205 6.81 -3.07 3.97
N PHE A 206 6.30 -2.78 2.78
CA PHE A 206 6.06 -3.80 1.75
C PHE A 206 7.34 -4.55 1.37
N LYS A 207 8.46 -3.83 1.21
CA LYS A 207 9.76 -4.46 0.95
C LYS A 207 10.16 -5.36 2.11
N VAL A 208 9.99 -4.93 3.37
CA VAL A 208 10.26 -5.79 4.53
C VAL A 208 9.46 -7.09 4.44
N ALA A 209 8.14 -7.01 4.22
CA ALA A 209 7.29 -8.19 4.09
C ALA A 209 7.71 -9.10 2.93
N GLN A 210 8.13 -8.53 1.79
CA GLN A 210 8.68 -9.28 0.66
C GLN A 210 9.96 -10.03 1.04
N VAL A 211 10.88 -9.38 1.76
CA VAL A 211 12.14 -10.00 2.17
C VAL A 211 11.91 -11.18 3.12
N LEU A 212 10.96 -11.05 4.06
CA LEU A 212 10.60 -12.14 4.96
C LEU A 212 10.02 -13.33 4.18
N GLU A 213 9.07 -13.07 3.29
CA GLU A 213 8.47 -14.10 2.42
C GLU A 213 9.54 -14.81 1.58
N ASP A 214 10.48 -14.07 0.99
CA ASP A 214 11.55 -14.64 0.18
C ASP A 214 12.44 -15.58 1.02
N PHE A 215 12.80 -15.19 2.25
CA PHE A 215 13.60 -16.04 3.13
C PHE A 215 12.82 -17.27 3.63
N HIS A 216 11.55 -17.13 4.00
CA HIS A 216 10.70 -18.25 4.41
C HIS A 216 10.50 -19.26 3.27
N ASN A 217 10.36 -18.78 2.03
CA ASN A 217 10.28 -19.63 0.84
C ASN A 217 11.59 -20.40 0.59
N ILE A 218 12.75 -19.76 0.81
CA ILE A 218 14.06 -20.39 0.60
C ILE A 218 14.38 -21.41 1.70
N LEU A 219 14.12 -21.05 2.95
CA LEU A 219 14.44 -21.84 4.15
C LEU A 219 13.29 -22.80 4.53
N GLY A 220 12.45 -23.14 3.55
CA GLY A 220 11.30 -24.01 3.72
C GLY A 220 11.65 -25.48 3.96
N PRO A 221 10.62 -26.34 4.14
CA PRO A 221 10.79 -27.77 4.43
C PRO A 221 11.56 -28.54 3.35
N GLU A 222 11.56 -28.04 2.11
CA GLU A 222 12.30 -28.66 1.00
C GLU A 222 13.82 -28.62 1.22
N LEU A 223 14.34 -27.48 1.70
CA LEU A 223 15.75 -27.36 2.02
C LEU A 223 16.10 -28.24 3.24
N LYS A 224 15.21 -28.34 4.23
CA LYS A 224 15.40 -29.25 5.38
C LYS A 224 15.50 -30.71 4.95
N ALA A 225 14.63 -31.14 4.02
CA ALA A 225 14.59 -32.53 3.55
C ALA A 225 15.89 -32.95 2.83
N VAL A 226 16.51 -32.02 2.09
CA VAL A 226 17.65 -32.32 1.22
C VAL A 226 18.99 -32.16 1.94
N THR A 227 19.07 -31.21 2.87
CA THR A 227 20.30 -30.94 3.64
C THR A 227 20.42 -31.81 4.88
N GLY A 228 19.29 -32.25 5.46
CA GLY A 228 19.25 -33.02 6.71
C GLY A 228 19.69 -32.23 7.95
N ASP A 229 19.98 -30.93 7.81
CA ASP A 229 20.38 -30.03 8.89
C ASP A 229 19.23 -29.09 9.24
N SER A 230 18.24 -29.63 9.96
CA SER A 230 17.08 -28.85 10.39
C SER A 230 17.45 -27.76 11.40
N GLN A 231 18.47 -28.01 12.25
CA GLN A 231 18.91 -27.06 13.28
C GLN A 231 19.54 -25.81 12.67
N GLY A 232 20.47 -25.95 11.72
CA GLY A 232 21.08 -24.80 11.05
C GLY A 232 20.05 -23.92 10.32
N ILE A 233 19.04 -24.54 9.71
CA ILE A 233 17.95 -23.82 9.03
C ILE A 233 17.07 -23.08 10.05
N ASP A 234 16.72 -23.72 11.17
CA ASP A 234 15.91 -23.10 12.23
C ASP A 234 16.64 -21.91 12.89
N GLU A 235 17.96 -21.98 13.04
CA GLU A 235 18.77 -20.86 13.53
C GLU A 235 18.74 -19.66 12.57
N VAL A 236 18.87 -19.89 11.26
CA VAL A 236 18.80 -18.80 10.26
C VAL A 236 17.39 -18.22 10.19
N LEU A 237 16.36 -19.06 10.24
CA LEU A 237 14.95 -18.62 10.31
C LEU A 237 14.68 -17.76 11.54
N SER A 238 15.18 -18.16 12.71
CA SER A 238 15.04 -17.34 13.93
C SER A 238 15.70 -15.96 13.79
N ARG A 239 16.82 -15.85 13.06
CA ARG A 239 17.44 -14.56 12.73
C ARG A 239 16.57 -13.74 11.78
N VAL A 240 15.96 -14.37 10.78
CA VAL A 240 15.02 -13.69 9.87
C VAL A 240 13.82 -13.14 10.63
N ASP A 241 13.19 -13.93 11.50
CA ASP A 241 12.05 -13.49 12.30
C ASP A 241 12.44 -12.35 13.25
N SER A 242 13.68 -12.35 13.75
CA SER A 242 14.21 -11.28 14.61
C SER A 242 14.42 -9.94 13.88
N LEU A 243 14.46 -9.92 12.54
CA LEU A 243 14.59 -8.68 11.75
C LEU A 243 13.40 -7.73 11.94
N VAL A 244 12.25 -8.27 12.30
CA VAL A 244 11.00 -7.52 12.47
C VAL A 244 10.92 -6.84 13.84
N VAL A 245 11.64 -7.35 14.85
CA VAL A 245 11.59 -6.86 16.24
C VAL A 245 11.93 -5.36 16.35
N PRO A 246 13.00 -4.84 15.71
CA PRO A 246 13.30 -3.40 15.73
C PRO A 246 12.21 -2.55 15.08
N LEU A 247 11.47 -3.09 14.11
CA LEU A 247 10.37 -2.40 13.42
C LEU A 247 9.08 -2.40 14.26
N GLU A 248 8.85 -3.42 15.07
CA GLU A 248 7.71 -3.47 16.00
C GLU A 248 7.91 -2.58 17.24
N THR A 249 9.14 -2.53 17.75
CA THR A 249 9.49 -1.86 19.02
C THR A 249 9.69 -0.35 18.87
N VAL A 250 9.48 0.20 17.68
CA VAL A 250 9.52 1.64 17.42
C VAL A 250 8.52 2.35 18.34
N ALA A 251 9.02 3.31 19.12
CA ALA A 251 8.24 4.07 20.10
C ALA A 251 7.55 5.31 19.52
N TYR A 252 7.76 5.59 18.23
CA TYR A 252 7.21 6.72 17.50
C TYR A 252 6.30 6.25 16.34
N GLY A 253 5.43 7.14 15.86
CA GLY A 253 4.59 6.86 14.69
C GLY A 253 5.46 6.76 13.43
N ILE A 254 5.46 5.61 12.77
CA ILE A 254 6.26 5.36 11.54
C ILE A 254 5.86 6.32 10.40
N PHE A 255 4.59 6.73 10.41
CA PHE A 255 4.02 7.68 9.45
C PHE A 255 4.20 9.16 9.87
N ASP A 256 4.81 9.43 11.02
CA ASP A 256 5.16 10.79 11.41
C ASP A 256 6.47 11.21 10.72
N ARG A 257 6.41 12.37 10.05
CA ARG A 257 7.54 12.96 9.33
C ARG A 257 8.65 13.44 10.27
N GLY A 258 8.31 13.81 11.51
CA GLY A 258 9.29 14.24 12.51
C GLY A 258 10.37 13.20 12.79
N PHE A 259 10.09 11.92 12.52
CA PHE A 259 11.00 10.80 12.75
C PHE A 259 11.59 10.22 11.45
N GLN A 260 11.54 10.96 10.33
CA GLN A 260 12.05 10.50 9.04
C GLN A 260 13.49 9.96 9.12
N SER A 261 14.42 10.71 9.71
CA SER A 261 15.82 10.28 9.82
C SER A 261 16.00 9.05 10.71
N SER A 262 15.15 8.91 11.73
CA SER A 262 15.16 7.73 12.61
C SER A 262 14.69 6.49 11.84
N TRP A 263 13.62 6.61 11.04
CA TRP A 263 13.15 5.53 10.19
C TRP A 263 14.18 5.13 9.12
N GLU A 264 14.83 6.10 8.47
CA GLU A 264 15.88 5.83 7.49
C GLU A 264 17.05 5.06 8.12
N ALA A 265 17.45 5.39 9.35
CA ALA A 265 18.47 4.65 10.09
C ALA A 265 18.03 3.21 10.40
N VAL A 266 16.77 2.99 10.78
CA VAL A 266 16.20 1.65 11.01
C VAL A 266 16.20 0.83 9.73
N MET A 267 15.76 1.42 8.60
CA MET A 267 15.76 0.74 7.30
C MET A 267 17.17 0.44 6.79
N LEU A 268 18.13 1.32 7.04
CA LEU A 268 19.53 1.09 6.71
C LEU A 268 20.08 -0.11 7.48
N ARG A 269 19.85 -0.15 8.80
CA ARG A 269 20.25 -1.29 9.64
C ARG A 269 19.55 -2.59 9.22
N PHE A 270 18.26 -2.53 8.90
CA PHE A 270 17.52 -3.67 8.38
C PHE A 270 18.17 -4.22 7.10
N ASN A 271 18.53 -3.36 6.15
CA ASN A 271 19.19 -3.78 4.91
C ASN A 271 20.59 -4.39 5.16
N GLU A 272 21.35 -3.84 6.11
CA GLU A 272 22.64 -4.43 6.52
C GLU A 272 22.46 -5.82 7.14
N ASP A 273 21.49 -5.99 8.04
CA ASP A 273 21.22 -7.27 8.68
C ASP A 273 20.66 -8.30 7.68
N VAL A 274 19.84 -7.88 6.73
CA VAL A 274 19.41 -8.69 5.58
C VAL A 274 20.61 -9.14 4.74
N SER A 275 21.57 -8.26 4.45
CA SER A 275 22.78 -8.64 3.70
C SER A 275 23.61 -9.67 4.47
N LYS A 276 23.75 -9.53 5.79
CA LYS A 276 24.46 -10.52 6.62
C LYS A 276 23.75 -11.88 6.60
N ILE A 277 22.43 -11.89 6.72
CA ILE A 277 21.63 -13.13 6.66
C ILE A 277 21.71 -13.76 5.27
N GLU A 278 21.70 -12.96 4.21
CA GLU A 278 21.97 -13.46 2.86
C GLU A 278 23.31 -14.19 2.80
N ASP A 279 24.39 -13.58 3.27
CA ASP A 279 25.72 -14.18 3.17
C ASP A 279 25.84 -15.46 4.00
N VAL A 280 25.20 -15.51 5.17
CA VAL A 280 25.06 -16.74 5.98
C VAL A 280 24.26 -17.79 5.22
N THR A 281 23.12 -17.43 4.62
CA THR A 281 22.29 -18.34 3.82
C THR A 281 23.05 -18.89 2.62
N LYS A 282 23.82 -18.03 1.94
CA LYS A 282 24.71 -18.41 0.84
C LYS A 282 25.78 -19.40 1.30
N ALA A 283 26.45 -19.13 2.42
CA ALA A 283 27.44 -20.04 2.98
C ALA A 283 26.81 -21.40 3.34
N PHE A 284 25.64 -21.36 3.97
CA PHE A 284 24.88 -22.56 4.35
C PHE A 284 24.47 -23.40 3.14
N ILE A 285 23.94 -22.78 2.08
CA ILE A 285 23.63 -23.46 0.81
C ILE A 285 24.91 -24.11 0.24
N ASN A 286 26.03 -23.39 0.21
CA ASN A 286 27.28 -23.96 -0.30
C ASN A 286 27.76 -25.18 0.48
N GLU A 287 27.66 -25.15 1.81
CA GLU A 287 28.06 -26.26 2.66
C GLU A 287 27.09 -27.45 2.53
N SER A 288 25.80 -27.16 2.50
CA SER A 288 24.74 -28.14 2.33
C SER A 288 24.89 -28.92 1.02
N PHE A 289 25.18 -28.23 -0.09
CA PHE A 289 25.38 -28.88 -1.39
C PHE A 289 26.65 -29.76 -1.44
N LYS A 290 27.67 -29.48 -0.62
CA LYS A 290 28.83 -30.37 -0.48
C LYS A 290 28.52 -31.66 0.28
N LYS A 291 27.55 -31.62 1.20
CA LYS A 291 27.15 -32.75 2.05
C LYS A 291 26.06 -33.62 1.43
N LEU A 292 25.53 -33.24 0.26
CA LEU A 292 24.50 -33.99 -0.45
C LEU A 292 24.93 -35.45 -0.64
N ARG A 293 24.00 -36.38 -0.39
CA ARG A 293 24.23 -37.83 -0.55
C ARG A 293 23.78 -38.37 -1.91
N SER A 294 22.86 -37.69 -2.60
CA SER A 294 22.27 -38.11 -3.88
C SER A 294 22.19 -36.95 -4.87
N ALA A 295 22.59 -37.16 -6.13
CA ALA A 295 22.43 -36.15 -7.19
C ALA A 295 20.95 -35.89 -7.54
N GLU A 296 20.11 -36.94 -7.51
CA GLU A 296 18.66 -36.84 -7.79
C GLU A 296 17.93 -35.87 -6.84
N GLY A 297 18.07 -36.04 -5.52
CA GLY A 297 17.42 -35.16 -4.54
C GLY A 297 17.91 -33.71 -4.59
N ALA A 298 19.17 -33.50 -4.95
CA ALA A 298 19.74 -32.18 -5.17
C ALA A 298 19.15 -31.49 -6.42
N PHE A 299 18.94 -32.27 -7.48
CA PHE A 299 18.38 -31.76 -8.73
C PHE A 299 16.90 -31.39 -8.58
N ASP A 300 16.10 -32.23 -7.90
CA ASP A 300 14.69 -31.93 -7.61
C ASP A 300 14.56 -30.64 -6.79
N LEU A 301 15.44 -30.43 -5.80
CA LEU A 301 15.51 -29.20 -5.03
C LEU A 301 15.77 -27.96 -5.91
N LEU A 302 16.82 -28.01 -6.76
CA LEU A 302 17.13 -26.88 -7.65
C LEU A 302 16.00 -26.63 -8.64
N GLN A 303 15.33 -27.67 -9.13
CA GLN A 303 14.20 -27.54 -10.03
C GLN A 303 13.03 -26.82 -9.36
N LYS A 304 12.75 -27.13 -8.08
CA LYS A 304 11.72 -26.42 -7.31
C LYS A 304 12.10 -24.96 -7.07
N PHE A 305 13.35 -24.69 -6.69
CA PHE A 305 13.82 -23.31 -6.52
C PHE A 305 13.85 -22.48 -7.80
N LYS A 306 14.00 -23.10 -8.98
CA LYS A 306 13.86 -22.41 -10.27
C LYS A 306 12.47 -21.81 -10.47
N HIS A 307 11.44 -22.38 -9.85
CA HIS A 307 10.06 -21.96 -9.97
C HIS A 307 9.58 -21.08 -8.79
N ILE A 308 10.35 -21.02 -7.70
CA ILE A 308 10.06 -20.16 -6.54
C ILE A 308 10.64 -18.77 -6.80
N LYS A 309 9.83 -17.73 -6.61
CA LYS A 309 10.32 -16.35 -6.58
C LYS A 309 11.24 -16.20 -5.37
N THR A 310 12.52 -16.05 -5.64
CA THR A 310 13.57 -15.89 -4.62
C THR A 310 14.39 -14.64 -4.96
N ARG A 311 15.20 -14.18 -3.99
CA ARG A 311 16.13 -13.07 -4.24
C ARG A 311 17.15 -13.44 -5.30
N ASP A 312 17.42 -12.52 -6.22
CA ASP A 312 18.29 -12.73 -7.39
C ASP A 312 19.70 -13.23 -7.02
N SER A 313 20.25 -12.73 -5.90
CA SER A 313 21.58 -13.12 -5.41
C SER A 313 21.64 -14.60 -5.02
N ILE A 314 20.60 -15.10 -4.36
CA ILE A 314 20.50 -16.50 -3.93
C ILE A 314 20.16 -17.39 -5.13
N ASN A 315 19.25 -16.94 -6.01
CA ASN A 315 18.92 -17.67 -7.23
C ASN A 315 20.16 -17.88 -8.11
N LYS A 316 20.98 -16.83 -8.31
CA LYS A 316 22.25 -16.96 -9.04
C LYS A 316 23.15 -18.02 -8.44
N GLN A 317 23.30 -18.02 -7.12
CA GLN A 317 24.14 -19.00 -6.45
C GLN A 317 23.58 -20.42 -6.56
N MET A 318 22.27 -20.59 -6.49
CA MET A 318 21.61 -21.89 -6.73
C MET A 318 21.86 -22.39 -8.16
N MET A 319 21.85 -21.49 -9.14
CA MET A 319 22.16 -21.85 -10.53
C MET A 319 23.62 -22.30 -10.70
N ASP A 320 24.57 -21.67 -9.98
CA ASP A 320 25.97 -22.09 -10.00
C ASP A 320 26.16 -23.53 -9.46
N LYS A 321 25.25 -23.99 -8.58
CA LYS A 321 25.26 -25.35 -8.02
C LYS A 321 24.83 -26.46 -8.96
N PHE A 322 24.25 -26.15 -10.12
CA PHE A 322 24.01 -27.18 -11.14
C PHE A 322 25.31 -27.88 -11.57
N SER A 323 26.42 -27.14 -11.63
CA SER A 323 27.73 -27.70 -11.97
C SER A 323 28.22 -28.73 -10.92
N ASP A 324 28.05 -28.43 -9.64
CA ASP A 324 28.40 -29.30 -8.52
C ASP A 324 27.56 -30.60 -8.54
N ILE A 325 26.26 -30.51 -8.86
CA ILE A 325 25.38 -31.69 -9.00
C ILE A 325 25.82 -32.57 -10.16
N LEU A 326 26.14 -31.99 -11.33
CA LEU A 326 26.64 -32.74 -12.48
C LEU A 326 27.94 -33.47 -12.14
N GLY A 327 28.79 -32.87 -11.30
CA GLY A 327 29.96 -33.51 -10.71
C GLY A 327 29.60 -34.77 -9.91
N ARG A 328 28.68 -34.67 -8.94
CA ARG A 328 28.23 -35.85 -8.16
C ARG A 328 27.53 -36.90 -9.03
N TYR A 329 26.72 -36.48 -9.99
CA TYR A 329 26.07 -37.41 -10.92
C TYR A 329 27.11 -38.22 -11.71
N LYS A 330 28.20 -37.58 -12.16
CA LYS A 330 29.31 -38.28 -12.81
C LYS A 330 29.99 -39.29 -11.88
N GLU A 331 30.17 -38.94 -10.61
CA GLU A 331 30.72 -39.87 -9.61
C GLU A 331 29.78 -41.06 -9.37
N GLU A 332 28.48 -40.82 -9.20
CA GLU A 332 27.45 -41.86 -9.06
C GLU A 332 27.42 -42.77 -10.29
N LEU A 333 27.51 -42.22 -11.50
CA LEU A 333 27.56 -42.98 -12.74
C LEU A 333 28.83 -43.83 -12.86
N ASN A 334 29.98 -43.29 -12.42
CA ASN A 334 31.22 -44.06 -12.34
C ASN A 334 31.13 -45.21 -11.32
N GLN A 335 30.46 -45.01 -10.18
CA GLN A 335 30.21 -46.06 -9.20
C GLN A 335 29.29 -47.15 -9.75
N VAL A 336 28.21 -46.78 -10.45
CA VAL A 336 27.32 -47.74 -11.13
C VAL A 336 28.08 -48.52 -12.20
N LYS A 337 28.94 -47.85 -12.97
CA LYS A 337 29.80 -48.49 -13.96
C LYS A 337 30.78 -49.48 -13.31
N GLN A 338 31.45 -49.08 -12.23
CA GLN A 338 32.39 -49.94 -11.51
C GLN A 338 31.66 -51.17 -10.92
N LEU A 339 30.49 -50.97 -10.30
CA LEU A 339 29.66 -52.06 -9.79
C LEU A 339 29.24 -53.03 -10.89
N PHE A 340 28.94 -52.51 -12.09
CA PHE A 340 28.64 -53.31 -13.26
C PHE A 340 29.84 -54.12 -13.73
N GLU A 341 31.02 -53.50 -13.83
CA GLU A 341 32.26 -54.16 -14.26
C GLU A 341 32.71 -55.25 -13.28
N GLU A 342 32.64 -55.01 -11.97
CA GLU A 342 33.04 -55.96 -10.92
C GLU A 342 32.12 -57.18 -10.83
N ASN A 343 30.81 -57.00 -11.07
CA ASN A 343 29.81 -58.06 -10.90
C ASN A 343 29.26 -58.60 -12.23
N ARG A 344 29.86 -58.23 -13.36
CA ARG A 344 29.41 -58.65 -14.70
C ARG A 344 29.36 -60.17 -14.85
N ASP A 345 30.37 -60.86 -14.32
CA ASP A 345 30.53 -62.31 -14.49
C ASP A 345 29.72 -63.12 -13.45
N ASN A 346 29.38 -62.51 -12.30
CA ASN A 346 28.55 -63.14 -11.27
C ASN A 346 27.68 -62.09 -10.54
N PRO A 347 26.57 -61.64 -11.16
CA PRO A 347 25.76 -60.57 -10.61
C PRO A 347 25.01 -61.01 -9.34
N PRO A 348 24.90 -60.14 -8.32
CA PRO A 348 24.11 -60.43 -7.14
C PRO A 348 22.63 -60.57 -7.51
N THR A 349 22.09 -61.78 -7.38
CA THR A 349 20.69 -62.12 -7.67
C THR A 349 19.88 -62.23 -6.38
N PHE A 350 18.58 -61.90 -6.45
CA PHE A 350 17.69 -62.09 -5.30
C PHE A 350 17.44 -63.58 -5.03
N LYS A 351 17.25 -63.97 -3.76
CA LYS A 351 16.89 -65.35 -3.39
C LYS A 351 15.65 -65.79 -4.19
N ASN A 352 15.76 -66.93 -4.89
CA ASN A 352 14.75 -67.56 -5.76
C ASN A 352 14.64 -67.04 -7.21
N GLN A 353 15.59 -66.25 -7.72
CA GLN A 353 15.62 -65.91 -9.16
C GLN A 353 16.48 -66.89 -9.99
N PRO A 354 16.04 -67.31 -11.19
CA PRO A 354 16.88 -68.07 -12.12
C PRO A 354 18.11 -67.26 -12.53
N PRO A 355 19.30 -67.87 -12.67
CA PRO A 355 20.57 -67.16 -12.86
C PRO A 355 20.58 -66.23 -14.09
N VAL A 356 19.99 -66.67 -15.21
CA VAL A 356 19.91 -65.86 -16.44
C VAL A 356 18.92 -64.69 -16.29
N ALA A 357 17.74 -64.95 -15.71
CA ALA A 357 16.71 -63.92 -15.53
C ALA A 357 17.11 -62.89 -14.47
N GLY A 358 17.77 -63.32 -13.39
CA GLY A 358 18.30 -62.45 -12.33
C GLY A 358 19.43 -61.54 -12.82
N ALA A 359 20.33 -62.07 -13.65
CA ALA A 359 21.39 -61.26 -14.28
C ALA A 359 20.81 -60.15 -15.19
N ILE A 360 19.79 -60.48 -16.00
CA ILE A 360 19.09 -59.50 -16.85
C ILE A 360 18.37 -58.45 -16.00
N ALA A 361 17.68 -58.88 -14.94
CA ALA A 361 16.96 -57.98 -14.04
C ALA A 361 17.90 -57.01 -13.31
N TRP A 362 19.06 -57.49 -12.86
CA TRP A 362 20.08 -56.66 -12.22
C TRP A 362 20.71 -55.65 -13.18
N SER A 363 21.11 -56.08 -14.38
CA SER A 363 21.63 -55.18 -15.42
C SER A 363 20.60 -54.10 -15.80
N ARG A 364 19.34 -54.50 -15.94
CA ARG A 364 18.24 -53.59 -16.24
C ARG A 364 17.96 -52.62 -15.08
N ALA A 365 18.10 -53.05 -13.83
CA ALA A 365 17.97 -52.19 -12.66
C ALA A 365 19.10 -51.15 -12.59
N LEU A 366 20.33 -51.50 -12.95
CA LEU A 366 21.43 -50.54 -13.06
C LEU A 366 21.27 -49.56 -14.22
N PHE A 367 20.62 -49.96 -15.30
CA PHE A 367 20.34 -49.07 -16.44
C PHE A 367 19.22 -48.05 -16.14
N TYR A 368 18.25 -48.42 -15.30
CA TYR A 368 17.15 -47.51 -14.91
C TYR A 368 17.47 -46.61 -13.72
N ARG A 369 18.55 -46.92 -13.00
CA ARG A 369 19.09 -46.12 -11.91
C ARG A 369 20.00 -45.04 -12.47
#